data_AF-A0A7S0YJ17-F1
#
_entry.id   AF-A0A7S0YJ17-F1
#
_cell.length_a   1.000
_cell.length_b   1.000
_cell.length_c   1.000
_cell.angle_alpha   90.00
_cell.angle_beta   90.00
_cell.angle_gamma   90.00
#
_symmetry.space_group_name_H-M   'P 1'
#
loop_
_entity.id
_entity.type
_entity.pdbx_description
1 polymer ?
#
loop_
_entity_poly.entity_id
_entity_poly.type
_entity_poly.pdbx_seq_one_letter_code
_entity_poly.pdbx_strand_id
1 'polypeptide(L)'
;TAAPPPSPLPSSGAFEFTISVLYVNQPPEFLVHEVVVFEGDGSNNRHEVANATHTLSPGASYDVNGDLSVNVEGGQAYAFSAAAATPDFFVGAPRVPSLEGTLVFTLRDGYFGAAGVAVTLTDDAPPAPVTFPSRTRVLPVTVRPANGPPSFRIEGVDVPEDANCRRHNGWFTSAADARLDAPSGCPHSILG
;
A
#
# COMPACT_ATOMS: atom_id res chain seq x y z
N THR A 1 -96.79 -6.97 15.97
CA THR A 1 -95.80 -6.95 14.88
C THR A 1 -94.43 -7.04 15.50
N ALA A 2 -93.72 -8.16 15.30
CA ALA A 2 -92.39 -8.35 15.87
C ALA A 2 -91.36 -7.54 15.06
N ALA A 3 -90.40 -6.90 15.73
CA ALA A 3 -89.31 -6.17 15.09
C ALA A 3 -88.43 -7.13 14.27
N PRO A 4 -87.95 -6.72 13.08
CA PRO A 4 -87.04 -7.55 12.29
C PRO A 4 -85.74 -7.80 13.06
N PRO A 5 -85.12 -8.99 12.90
CA PRO A 5 -83.89 -9.32 13.60
C PRO A 5 -82.76 -8.35 13.19
N PRO A 6 -81.84 -8.03 14.11
CA PRO A 6 -80.71 -7.15 13.80
C PRO A 6 -79.86 -7.75 12.68
N SER A 7 -79.41 -6.91 11.75
CA SER A 7 -78.50 -7.30 10.67
C SER A 7 -77.20 -7.87 11.26
N PRO A 8 -76.64 -8.95 10.69
CA PRO A 8 -75.38 -9.52 11.18
C PRO A 8 -74.26 -8.48 11.07
N LEU A 9 -73.43 -8.38 12.11
CA LEU A 9 -72.23 -7.54 12.11
C LEU A 9 -71.30 -7.99 10.97
N PRO A 10 -70.55 -7.07 10.32
CA PRO A 10 -69.62 -7.47 9.27
C PRO A 10 -68.55 -8.42 9.83
N SER A 11 -68.39 -9.58 9.21
CA SER A 11 -67.31 -10.51 9.56
C SER A 11 -66.01 -9.99 8.96
N SER A 12 -65.01 -9.69 9.80
CA SER A 12 -63.64 -9.49 9.33
C SER A 12 -62.93 -10.85 9.26
N GLY A 13 -62.22 -11.09 8.16
CA GLY A 13 -61.33 -12.25 8.01
C GLY A 13 -59.88 -11.79 8.10
N ALA A 14 -59.08 -12.47 8.93
CA ALA A 14 -57.64 -12.28 8.91
C ALA A 14 -57.05 -13.09 7.76
N PHE A 15 -56.13 -12.48 7.01
CA PHE A 15 -55.33 -13.16 6.00
C PHE A 15 -53.87 -13.12 6.44
N GLU A 16 -53.25 -14.30 6.54
CA GLU A 16 -51.83 -14.41 6.79
C GLU A 16 -51.10 -14.59 5.46
N PHE A 17 -50.01 -13.86 5.29
CA PHE A 17 -49.05 -14.12 4.23
C PHE A 17 -47.65 -14.05 4.82
N THR A 18 -46.72 -14.75 4.18
CA THR A 18 -45.32 -14.78 4.56
C THR A 18 -44.51 -13.92 3.61
N ILE A 19 -43.58 -13.15 4.18
CA ILE A 19 -42.52 -12.47 3.42
C ILE A 19 -41.24 -13.22 3.71
N SER A 20 -40.62 -13.77 2.67
CA SER A 20 -39.29 -14.36 2.76
C SER A 20 -38.26 -13.31 2.39
N VAL A 21 -37.37 -12.98 3.33
CA VAL A 21 -36.18 -12.16 3.05
C VAL A 21 -35.07 -13.11 2.60
N LEU A 22 -34.55 -12.86 1.40
CA LEU A 22 -33.45 -13.65 0.84
C LEU A 22 -32.10 -13.10 1.31
N TYR A 23 -31.15 -13.99 1.53
CA TYR A 23 -29.77 -13.63 1.81
C TYR A 23 -29.12 -12.96 0.58
N VAL A 24 -28.30 -11.94 0.85
CA VAL A 24 -27.44 -11.26 -0.13
C VAL A 24 -26.04 -11.20 0.47
N ASN A 25 -25.02 -11.62 -0.28
CA ASN A 25 -23.65 -11.49 0.18
C ASN A 25 -23.16 -10.05 -0.01
N GLN A 26 -22.64 -9.45 1.05
CA GLN A 26 -22.00 -8.14 1.00
C GLN A 26 -20.50 -8.25 0.71
N PRO A 27 -19.87 -7.22 0.14
CA PRO A 27 -18.44 -7.24 -0.08
C PRO A 27 -17.66 -7.12 1.22
N PRO A 28 -16.51 -7.81 1.31
CA PRO A 28 -15.66 -7.69 2.46
C PRO A 28 -15.05 -6.29 2.51
N GLU A 29 -14.78 -5.81 3.71
CA GLU A 29 -14.22 -4.50 3.97
C GLU A 29 -12.84 -4.62 4.57
N PHE A 30 -11.97 -3.67 4.23
CA PHE A 30 -10.66 -3.48 4.85
C PHE A 30 -10.22 -2.03 4.66
N LEU A 31 -9.21 -1.61 5.40
CA LEU A 31 -8.54 -0.32 5.26
C LEU A 31 -7.10 -0.51 4.78
N VAL A 32 -6.55 0.52 4.15
CA VAL A 32 -5.16 0.57 3.69
C VAL A 32 -4.42 1.70 4.39
N HIS A 33 -3.14 1.51 4.66
CA HIS A 33 -2.23 2.56 5.11
C HIS A 33 -1.34 3.03 3.97
N GLU A 34 -0.92 4.30 4.02
CA GLU A 34 0.17 4.78 3.17
C GLU A 34 1.47 4.05 3.56
N VAL A 35 2.23 3.66 2.53
CA VAL A 35 3.54 3.05 2.69
C VAL A 35 4.62 4.02 2.22
N VAL A 36 5.63 4.25 3.04
CA VAL A 36 6.79 5.06 2.69
C VAL A 36 8.05 4.20 2.82
N VAL A 37 8.83 4.09 1.74
CA VAL A 37 10.08 3.32 1.68
C VAL A 37 11.15 4.14 0.98
N PHE A 38 12.41 3.74 1.14
CA PHE A 38 13.53 4.29 0.38
C PHE A 38 13.92 3.34 -0.76
N GLU A 39 14.23 3.89 -1.93
CA GLU A 39 14.92 3.11 -2.96
C GLU A 39 16.30 2.68 -2.45
N GLY A 40 16.76 1.48 -2.78
CA GLY A 40 18.01 0.95 -2.23
C GLY A 40 17.90 0.30 -0.84
N ASP A 41 16.75 0.40 -0.16
CA ASP A 41 16.54 -0.19 1.17
C ASP A 41 16.07 -1.65 1.10
N GLY A 42 16.40 -2.43 2.14
CA GLY A 42 16.15 -3.87 2.19
C GLY A 42 17.14 -4.69 1.36
N SER A 43 17.07 -6.02 1.53
CA SER A 43 17.92 -6.95 0.76
C SER A 43 17.41 -7.05 -0.67
N ASN A 44 18.16 -6.47 -1.63
CA ASN A 44 17.80 -6.39 -3.05
C ASN A 44 16.50 -5.62 -3.32
N ASN A 45 16.32 -4.44 -2.70
CA ASN A 45 15.13 -3.60 -2.87
C ASN A 45 13.80 -4.30 -2.55
N ARG A 46 13.86 -5.34 -1.71
CA ARG A 46 12.71 -6.09 -1.24
C ARG A 46 12.21 -5.50 0.07
N HIS A 47 10.93 -5.15 0.11
CA HIS A 47 10.26 -4.59 1.28
C HIS A 47 9.16 -5.52 1.79
N GLU A 48 9.03 -5.55 3.11
CA GLU A 48 7.93 -6.17 3.83
C GLU A 48 7.36 -5.13 4.78
N VAL A 49 6.10 -4.73 4.56
CA VAL A 49 5.45 -3.66 5.31
C VAL A 49 4.23 -4.23 6.01
N ALA A 50 4.35 -4.43 7.33
CA ALA A 50 3.27 -4.95 8.16
C ALA A 50 2.10 -3.95 8.25
N ASN A 51 0.88 -4.46 8.49
CA ASN A 51 -0.34 -3.66 8.67
C ASN A 51 -0.66 -2.69 7.50
N ALA A 52 -0.15 -3.01 6.31
CA ALA A 52 -0.45 -2.26 5.09
C ALA A 52 -1.94 -2.36 4.73
N THR A 53 -2.57 -3.49 5.06
CA THR A 53 -4.02 -3.63 5.15
C THR A 53 -4.44 -3.99 6.58
N HIS A 54 -5.62 -3.53 7.02
CA HIS A 54 -6.10 -3.75 8.39
C HIS A 54 -7.63 -3.56 8.48
N THR A 55 -8.20 -3.81 9.66
CA THR A 55 -9.65 -3.64 9.94
C THR A 55 -10.53 -4.43 8.96
N LEU A 56 -10.30 -5.74 8.89
CA LEU A 56 -11.06 -6.63 8.03
C LEU A 56 -12.48 -6.80 8.57
N SER A 57 -13.47 -6.79 7.70
CA SER A 57 -14.86 -7.10 8.00
C SER A 57 -15.47 -7.94 6.88
N PRO A 58 -16.39 -8.88 7.20
CA PRO A 58 -17.09 -9.70 6.21
C PRO A 58 -17.96 -8.94 5.21
N GLY A 59 -18.18 -7.65 5.43
CA GLY A 59 -19.42 -7.01 5.05
C GLY A 59 -20.29 -6.77 6.28
N ALA A 60 -21.24 -5.86 6.19
CA ALA A 60 -22.08 -5.46 7.30
C ALA A 60 -23.53 -5.92 7.05
N SER A 61 -23.94 -7.03 7.67
CA SER A 61 -25.36 -7.40 7.66
C SER A 61 -26.13 -6.42 8.56
N TYR A 62 -26.66 -5.34 7.97
CA TYR A 62 -27.57 -4.44 8.67
C TYR A 62 -29.00 -4.99 8.58
N ASP A 63 -29.75 -4.92 9.67
CA ASP A 63 -31.19 -5.09 9.66
C ASP A 63 -31.88 -3.83 9.08
N VAL A 64 -33.22 -3.87 8.98
CA VAL A 64 -34.02 -2.75 8.45
C VAL A 64 -33.93 -1.46 9.28
N ASN A 65 -33.39 -1.53 10.50
CA ASN A 65 -33.18 -0.40 11.40
C ASN A 65 -31.71 0.06 11.43
N GLY A 66 -30.82 -0.60 10.68
CA GLY A 66 -29.38 -0.31 10.68
C GLY A 66 -28.63 -0.97 11.84
N ASP A 67 -29.29 -1.83 12.61
CA ASP A 67 -28.65 -2.63 13.67
C ASP A 67 -27.95 -3.84 13.03
N LEU A 68 -26.87 -4.32 13.66
CA LEU A 68 -26.20 -5.54 13.22
C LEU A 68 -27.17 -6.72 13.30
N SER A 69 -27.60 -7.21 12.14
CA SER A 69 -28.31 -8.49 12.01
C SER A 69 -27.34 -9.63 12.36
N VAL A 70 -27.86 -10.83 12.63
CA VAL A 70 -27.04 -12.03 12.86
C VAL A 70 -25.97 -12.11 11.77
N ASN A 71 -24.69 -12.02 12.16
CA ASN A 71 -23.54 -12.02 11.24
C ASN A 71 -23.41 -13.39 10.54
N VAL A 72 -24.28 -13.67 9.58
CA VAL A 72 -24.23 -14.87 8.72
C VAL A 72 -22.91 -14.91 7.94
N GLU A 73 -22.27 -13.75 7.75
CA GLU A 73 -20.99 -13.59 7.05
C GLU A 73 -19.77 -13.77 7.97
N GLY A 74 -19.95 -13.81 9.30
CA GLY A 74 -18.85 -13.89 10.27
C GLY A 74 -18.00 -15.17 10.22
N GLY A 75 -18.45 -16.20 9.49
CA GLY A 75 -17.74 -17.46 9.28
C GLY A 75 -17.08 -17.61 7.90
N GLN A 76 -17.13 -16.59 7.04
CA GLN A 76 -16.52 -16.63 5.72
C GLN A 76 -14.99 -16.57 5.82
N ALA A 77 -14.31 -17.29 4.93
CA ALA A 77 -12.88 -17.20 4.73
C ALA A 77 -12.54 -16.06 3.76
N TYR A 78 -11.38 -15.45 3.97
CA TYR A 78 -10.89 -14.36 3.13
C TYR A 78 -9.57 -14.71 2.45
N ALA A 79 -9.37 -14.13 1.27
CA ALA A 79 -8.10 -14.16 0.56
C ALA A 79 -7.74 -12.78 0.03
N PHE A 80 -6.49 -12.37 0.23
CA PHE A 80 -5.94 -11.21 -0.45
C PHE A 80 -5.33 -11.60 -1.80
N SER A 81 -5.48 -10.72 -2.78
CA SER A 81 -4.64 -10.66 -3.97
C SER A 81 -4.14 -9.23 -4.15
N ALA A 82 -2.99 -9.07 -4.81
CA ALA A 82 -2.45 -7.74 -5.09
C ALA A 82 -1.84 -7.68 -6.50
N ALA A 83 -1.88 -6.49 -7.09
CA ALA A 83 -1.30 -6.17 -8.37
C ALA A 83 -0.67 -4.77 -8.34
N ALA A 84 0.37 -4.57 -9.13
CA ALA A 84 0.96 -3.25 -9.28
C ALA A 84 0.00 -2.34 -10.06
N ALA A 85 -0.44 -1.25 -9.44
CA ALA A 85 -1.17 -0.19 -10.14
C ALA A 85 -0.20 0.70 -10.95
N THR A 86 1.08 0.74 -10.53
CA THR A 86 2.20 1.37 -11.25
C THR A 86 3.28 0.33 -11.56
N PRO A 87 3.11 -0.53 -12.59
CA PRO A 87 3.97 -1.69 -12.84
C PRO A 87 5.47 -1.38 -12.99
N ASP A 88 5.80 -0.21 -13.54
CA ASP A 88 7.19 0.18 -13.79
C ASP A 88 8.02 0.33 -12.51
N PHE A 89 7.39 0.55 -11.36
CA PHE A 89 8.09 0.66 -10.07
C PHE A 89 8.49 -0.68 -9.47
N PHE A 90 7.94 -1.80 -9.95
CA PHE A 90 8.07 -3.10 -9.28
C PHE A 90 8.77 -4.16 -10.14
N VAL A 91 9.51 -5.04 -9.47
CA VAL A 91 10.01 -6.29 -10.03
C VAL A 91 9.02 -7.39 -9.70
N GLY A 92 8.22 -7.80 -10.69
CA GLY A 92 7.13 -8.74 -10.50
C GLY A 92 5.92 -8.14 -9.78
N ALA A 93 4.94 -8.99 -9.45
CA ALA A 93 3.73 -8.54 -8.78
C ALA A 93 3.93 -8.40 -7.26
N PRO A 94 3.45 -7.32 -6.62
CA PRO A 94 3.33 -7.24 -5.17
C PRO A 94 2.34 -8.30 -4.66
N ARG A 95 2.45 -8.66 -3.37
CA ARG A 95 1.55 -9.64 -2.73
C ARG A 95 1.25 -9.28 -1.29
N VAL A 96 0.10 -9.74 -0.80
CA VAL A 96 -0.27 -9.74 0.62
C VAL A 96 -0.53 -11.19 1.00
N PRO A 97 0.45 -11.91 1.59
CA PRO A 97 0.42 -13.37 1.69
C PRO A 97 -0.46 -13.89 2.83
N SER A 98 -0.83 -13.05 3.79
CA SER A 98 -1.65 -13.42 4.95
C SER A 98 -2.68 -12.34 5.26
N LEU A 99 -3.70 -12.70 6.04
CA LEU A 99 -4.74 -11.77 6.51
C LEU A 99 -4.24 -10.79 7.59
N GLU A 100 -3.00 -10.93 8.04
CA GLU A 100 -2.33 -9.94 8.90
C GLU A 100 -2.01 -8.64 8.14
N GLY A 101 -2.13 -8.66 6.80
CA GLY A 101 -2.04 -7.46 5.99
C GLY A 101 -0.63 -6.96 5.71
N THR A 102 0.36 -7.86 5.73
CA THR A 102 1.74 -7.53 5.35
C THR A 102 1.87 -7.42 3.84
N LEU A 103 2.23 -6.25 3.33
CA LEU A 103 2.52 -6.03 1.92
C LEU A 103 3.98 -6.40 1.62
N VAL A 104 4.19 -7.23 0.59
CA VAL A 104 5.52 -7.67 0.15
C VAL A 104 5.71 -7.32 -1.32
N PHE A 105 6.79 -6.60 -1.63
CA PHE A 105 7.13 -6.16 -2.98
C PHE A 105 8.63 -5.96 -3.14
N THR A 106 9.08 -5.89 -4.39
CA THR A 106 10.44 -5.52 -4.75
C THR A 106 10.39 -4.34 -5.68
N LEU A 107 11.09 -3.26 -5.34
CA LEU A 107 11.19 -2.08 -6.20
C LEU A 107 12.23 -2.29 -7.30
N ARG A 108 12.04 -1.62 -8.44
CA ARG A 108 13.09 -1.48 -9.45
C ARG A 108 14.12 -0.45 -9.02
N ASP A 109 15.38 -0.75 -9.29
CA ASP A 109 16.50 0.14 -8.98
C ASP A 109 16.36 1.51 -9.66
N GLY A 110 16.63 2.58 -8.91
CA GLY A 110 16.60 3.95 -9.42
C GLY A 110 15.20 4.55 -9.63
N TYR A 111 14.12 3.82 -9.32
CA TYR A 111 12.76 4.38 -9.34
C TYR A 111 12.43 5.04 -8.00
N PHE A 112 11.96 6.28 -8.04
CA PHE A 112 11.48 7.04 -6.88
C PHE A 112 10.28 7.89 -7.28
N GLY A 113 9.44 8.25 -6.30
CA GLY A 113 8.19 8.98 -6.51
C GLY A 113 6.96 8.22 -6.00
N ALA A 114 5.80 8.58 -6.53
CA ALA A 114 4.52 7.98 -6.16
C ALA A 114 4.23 6.72 -6.98
N ALA A 115 4.01 5.62 -6.28
CA ALA A 115 3.61 4.32 -6.80
C ALA A 115 2.30 3.86 -6.16
N GLY A 116 1.68 2.83 -6.74
CA GLY A 116 0.43 2.27 -6.23
C GLY A 116 0.38 0.75 -6.33
N VAL A 117 -0.25 0.14 -5.34
CA VAL A 117 -0.58 -1.29 -5.32
C VAL A 117 -2.09 -1.44 -5.20
N ALA A 118 -2.73 -2.09 -6.17
CA ALA A 118 -4.13 -2.48 -6.07
C ALA A 118 -4.22 -3.77 -5.24
N VAL A 119 -4.86 -3.70 -4.08
CA VAL A 119 -5.11 -4.86 -3.20
C VAL A 119 -6.60 -5.20 -3.27
N THR A 120 -6.91 -6.47 -3.49
CA THR A 120 -8.28 -6.99 -3.50
C THR A 120 -8.44 -8.01 -2.38
N LEU A 121 -9.46 -7.82 -1.54
CA LEU A 121 -9.93 -8.78 -0.56
C LEU A 121 -11.14 -9.50 -1.14
N THR A 122 -11.13 -10.82 -1.10
CA THR A 122 -12.21 -11.69 -1.59
C THR A 122 -12.70 -12.57 -0.47
N ASP A 123 -14.02 -12.72 -0.31
CA ASP A 123 -14.67 -13.69 0.59
C ASP A 123 -15.05 -14.99 -0.16
N ASP A 124 -15.40 -16.03 0.59
CA ASP A 124 -15.90 -17.31 0.05
C ASP A 124 -17.40 -17.52 0.30
N ALA A 125 -18.17 -16.43 0.33
CA ALA A 125 -19.60 -16.49 0.64
C ALA A 125 -20.36 -17.51 -0.22
N PRO A 126 -21.37 -18.19 0.37
CA PRO A 126 -22.17 -19.15 -0.37
C PRO A 126 -22.91 -18.47 -1.53
N PRO A 127 -23.26 -19.22 -2.59
CA PRO A 127 -24.01 -18.68 -3.71
C PRO A 127 -25.30 -17.99 -3.25
N ALA A 128 -25.38 -16.68 -3.50
CA ALA A 128 -26.54 -15.85 -3.24
C ALA A 128 -27.14 -15.35 -4.58
N PRO A 129 -28.44 -15.02 -4.64
CA PRO A 129 -29.05 -14.45 -5.85
C PRO A 129 -28.33 -13.18 -6.35
N VAL A 130 -27.75 -12.44 -5.41
CA VAL A 130 -26.84 -11.31 -5.66
C VAL A 130 -25.62 -11.49 -4.76
N THR A 131 -24.42 -11.41 -5.33
CA THR A 131 -23.16 -11.55 -4.59
C THR A 131 -22.17 -10.46 -4.98
N PHE A 132 -21.45 -9.96 -3.99
CA PHE A 132 -20.38 -8.98 -4.16
C PHE A 132 -19.10 -9.52 -3.51
N PRO A 133 -18.46 -10.59 -4.03
CA PRO A 133 -17.50 -11.38 -3.25
C PRO A 133 -16.16 -10.67 -2.99
N SER A 134 -15.97 -9.43 -3.45
CA SER A 134 -14.66 -8.78 -3.37
C SER A 134 -14.72 -7.27 -3.27
N ARG A 135 -13.66 -6.71 -2.70
CA ARG A 135 -13.41 -5.27 -2.63
C ARG A 135 -11.96 -4.96 -2.97
N THR A 136 -11.74 -3.96 -3.81
CA THR A 136 -10.40 -3.50 -4.21
C THR A 136 -10.12 -2.11 -3.67
N ARG A 137 -8.91 -1.90 -3.14
CA ARG A 137 -8.39 -0.58 -2.74
C ARG A 137 -6.99 -0.38 -3.32
N VAL A 138 -6.69 0.87 -3.68
CA VAL A 138 -5.34 1.26 -4.09
C VAL A 138 -4.58 1.77 -2.87
N LEU A 139 -3.50 1.08 -2.54
CA LEU A 139 -2.56 1.45 -1.49
C LEU A 139 -1.45 2.33 -2.09
N PRO A 140 -1.30 3.58 -1.62
CA PRO A 140 -0.26 4.47 -2.09
C PRO A 140 1.10 4.09 -1.49
N VAL A 141 2.12 4.04 -2.35
CA VAL A 141 3.51 3.77 -1.99
C VAL A 141 4.36 4.97 -2.38
N THR A 142 4.92 5.66 -1.40
CA THR A 142 5.86 6.77 -1.60
C THR A 142 7.29 6.22 -1.53
N VAL A 143 7.97 6.19 -2.67
CA VAL A 143 9.37 5.77 -2.78
C VAL A 143 10.27 6.99 -2.73
N ARG A 144 11.08 7.11 -1.68
CA ARG A 144 12.02 8.22 -1.51
C ARG A 144 13.40 7.85 -2.07
N PRO A 145 14.12 8.80 -2.68
CA PRO A 145 15.51 8.56 -3.06
C PRO A 145 16.36 8.29 -1.81
N ALA A 146 17.27 7.31 -1.86
CA ALA A 146 18.27 7.13 -0.83
C ALA A 146 19.48 8.02 -1.10
N ASN A 147 20.10 8.52 -0.03
CA ASN A 147 21.34 9.25 -0.15
C ASN A 147 22.50 8.27 -0.33
N GLY A 148 23.16 8.28 -1.49
CA GLY A 148 24.34 7.46 -1.76
C GLY A 148 25.61 7.99 -1.06
N PRO A 149 26.60 7.12 -0.78
CA PRO A 149 27.89 7.58 -0.28
C PRO A 149 28.63 8.40 -1.34
N PRO A 150 29.41 9.42 -0.95
CA PRO A 150 30.27 10.12 -1.89
C PRO A 150 31.35 9.18 -2.46
N SER A 151 31.75 9.40 -3.70
CA SER A 151 32.88 8.72 -4.34
C SER A 151 33.96 9.71 -4.75
N PHE A 152 35.22 9.27 -4.72
CA PHE A 152 36.37 10.03 -5.20
C PHE A 152 37.27 9.15 -6.06
N ARG A 153 37.89 9.76 -7.07
CA ARG A 153 38.93 9.15 -7.90
C ARG A 153 40.24 9.90 -7.65
N ILE A 154 41.31 9.16 -7.34
CA ILE A 154 42.66 9.70 -7.18
C ILE A 154 43.43 9.42 -8.46
N GLU A 155 43.90 10.49 -9.11
CA GLU A 155 44.90 10.37 -10.18
C GLU A 155 46.31 10.42 -9.59
N GLY A 156 47.21 9.60 -10.14
CA GLY A 156 48.64 9.73 -9.83
C GLY A 156 49.18 11.06 -10.33
N VAL A 157 50.06 11.69 -9.56
CA VAL A 157 50.75 12.92 -9.93
C VAL A 157 52.25 12.71 -9.78
N ASP A 158 52.98 12.92 -10.87
CA ASP A 158 54.44 12.96 -10.85
C ASP A 158 54.89 14.41 -10.58
N VAL A 159 55.70 14.60 -9.53
CA VAL A 159 56.28 15.90 -9.17
C VAL A 159 57.81 15.76 -9.17
N PRO A 160 58.54 16.49 -10.03
CA PRO A 160 60.00 16.56 -9.97
C PRO A 160 60.49 17.06 -8.61
N GLU A 161 61.61 16.53 -8.11
CA GLU A 161 62.15 16.88 -6.78
C GLU A 161 62.46 18.38 -6.60
N ASP A 162 62.83 19.06 -7.69
CA ASP A 162 63.12 20.50 -7.73
C ASP A 162 61.95 21.33 -8.30
N ALA A 163 60.74 20.78 -8.34
CA ALA A 163 59.58 21.55 -8.78
C ALA A 163 59.27 22.66 -7.77
N ASN A 164 59.30 23.92 -8.23
CA ASN A 164 58.72 25.06 -7.51
C ASN A 164 57.28 24.74 -7.06
N CYS A 165 56.76 25.38 -6.01
CA CYS A 165 55.35 25.23 -5.60
C CYS A 165 54.40 25.40 -6.80
N ARG A 166 53.62 24.36 -7.12
CA ARG A 166 52.59 24.37 -8.15
C ARG A 166 51.24 24.07 -7.53
N ARG A 167 50.23 24.84 -7.92
CA ARG A 167 48.83 24.47 -7.70
C ARG A 167 48.48 23.39 -8.71
N HIS A 168 47.97 22.27 -8.20
CA HIS A 168 47.36 21.26 -9.05
C HIS A 168 45.86 21.26 -8.82
N ASN A 169 45.09 21.39 -9.90
CA ASN A 169 43.64 21.28 -9.87
C ASN A 169 43.23 19.82 -10.17
N GLY A 170 42.10 19.37 -9.65
CA GLY A 170 41.53 18.05 -9.99
C GLY A 170 42.19 16.85 -9.31
N TRP A 171 42.85 17.03 -8.15
CA TRP A 171 43.35 15.91 -7.32
C TRP A 171 42.21 15.03 -6.80
N PHE A 172 41.02 15.62 -6.66
CA PHE A 172 39.79 14.94 -6.36
C PHE A 172 38.78 15.38 -7.41
N THR A 173 38.35 14.48 -8.29
CA THR A 173 37.14 14.73 -9.07
C THR A 173 36.00 13.98 -8.38
N SER A 174 34.99 14.72 -7.94
CA SER A 174 33.72 14.16 -7.49
C SER A 174 32.60 14.68 -8.39
N ALA A 175 31.62 13.84 -8.71
CA ALA A 175 30.44 14.29 -9.43
C ALA A 175 29.48 15.11 -8.54
N ALA A 176 29.70 15.14 -7.22
CA ALA A 176 28.73 15.63 -6.23
C ALA A 176 29.15 16.93 -5.50
N ASP A 177 30.43 17.34 -5.55
CA ASP A 177 30.89 18.54 -4.85
C ASP A 177 32.08 19.21 -5.55
N ALA A 178 31.84 20.38 -6.15
CA ALA A 178 32.88 21.25 -6.74
C ALA A 178 33.70 22.02 -5.70
N ARG A 179 33.32 21.94 -4.40
CA ARG A 179 34.00 22.66 -3.31
C ARG A 179 35.29 21.98 -2.84
N LEU A 180 35.51 20.72 -3.24
CA LEU A 180 36.75 19.97 -3.00
C LEU A 180 37.89 20.32 -3.98
N ASP A 181 37.61 21.12 -5.03
CA ASP A 181 38.62 21.72 -5.92
C ASP A 181 39.28 22.98 -5.30
N ALA A 182 39.23 23.12 -3.97
CA ALA A 182 39.89 24.23 -3.29
C ALA A 182 41.43 24.06 -3.38
N PRO A 183 42.17 25.11 -3.79
CA PRO A 183 43.62 25.02 -3.89
C PRO A 183 44.22 24.73 -2.53
N SER A 184 45.02 23.66 -2.44
CA SER A 184 45.97 23.49 -1.34
C SER A 184 46.93 24.69 -1.36
N GLY A 185 46.80 25.58 -0.37
CA GLY A 185 47.71 26.70 -0.22
C GLY A 185 49.09 26.18 0.16
N CYS A 186 50.15 26.65 -0.52
CA CYS A 186 51.53 26.36 -0.12
C CYS A 186 51.88 27.17 1.14
N PRO A 187 52.25 26.56 2.28
CA PRO A 187 52.90 27.27 3.37
C PRO A 187 54.36 26.81 3.45
N HIS A 188 55.24 27.42 2.66
CA HIS A 188 56.68 27.22 2.87
C HIS A 188 57.44 28.51 2.54
N SER A 189 57.65 29.35 3.56
CA SER A 189 58.84 30.20 3.59
C SER A 189 59.91 29.42 4.36
N ILE A 190 60.86 28.82 3.66
CA ILE A 190 62.15 28.51 4.28
C ILE A 190 62.97 29.78 4.08
N LEU A 191 62.95 30.64 5.10
CA LEU A 191 63.92 31.72 5.20
C LEU A 191 65.30 31.08 5.43
N GLY A 192 66.28 31.54 4.65
CA GLY A 192 67.63 30.97 4.56
C GLY A 192 68.49 31.12 5.80
#